data_AF-T1CJM6-F1
#
_entry.id   AF-T1CJM6-F1
#
_cell.length_a   1.000
_cell.length_b   1.000
_cell.length_c   1.000
_cell.angle_alpha   90.00
_cell.angle_beta   90.00
_cell.angle_gamma   90.00
#
_symmetry.space_group_name_H-M   'P 1'
#
loop_
_entity.id
_entity.type
_entity.pdbx_description
1 polymer ?
#
loop_
_entity_poly.entity_id
_entity_poly.type
_entity_poly.pdbx_seq_one_letter_code
_entity_poly.pdbx_strand_id
1 'polypeptide(L)' 'MEPVETSLSGFVFKIQANLDPQHHDRMAFVRLCSGRYQPGMRWFQVRTGR' A
#
# COMPACT_ATOMS: atom_id res chain seq x y z
N MET A 1 1.75 -1.60 -19.48
CA MET A 1 1.12 -0.95 -18.32
C MET A 1 1.19 0.53 -18.58
N GLU A 2 0.08 1.13 -18.96
CA GLU A 2 0.00 2.57 -19.17
C GLU A 2 0.01 3.26 -17.80
N PRO A 3 1.00 4.11 -17.48
CA PRO A 3 1.06 4.81 -16.19
C PRO A 3 -0.01 5.91 -16.05
N VAL A 4 -0.93 6.02 -17.01
CA VAL A 4 -1.95 7.08 -17.13
C VAL A 4 -3.30 6.67 -16.53
N GLU A 5 -3.49 5.40 -16.17
CA GLU A 5 -4.72 4.96 -15.48
C GLU A 5 -4.90 5.72 -14.16
N THR A 6 -6.07 6.34 -13.99
CA THR A 6 -6.43 7.13 -12.81
C THR A 6 -6.59 6.24 -11.57
N SER A 7 -6.93 4.96 -11.79
CA SER A 7 -7.07 3.95 -10.75
C SER A 7 -5.71 3.65 -10.10
N LEU A 8 -5.67 3.78 -8.78
CA LEU A 8 -4.47 3.49 -7.99
C LEU A 8 -4.24 1.97 -7.94
N SER A 9 -3.08 1.52 -8.41
CA SER A 9 -2.66 0.12 -8.27
C SER A 9 -1.24 0.04 -7.73
N GLY A 10 -0.96 -1.04 -6.99
CA GLY A 10 0.36 -1.26 -6.42
C GLY A 10 0.43 -2.56 -5.64
N PHE A 11 1.64 -2.96 -5.30
CA PHE A 11 1.88 -4.17 -4.52
C PHE A 11 2.89 -3.91 -3.40
N VAL A 12 2.74 -4.66 -2.30
CA VAL A 12 3.66 -4.63 -1.17
C VAL A 12 4.89 -5.47 -1.52
N PHE A 13 6.08 -4.88 -1.47
CA PHE A 13 7.33 -5.59 -1.77
C PHE A 13 8.20 -5.82 -0.52
N LYS A 14 7.96 -5.07 0.56
CA LYS A 14 8.68 -5.22 1.82
C LYS A 14 7.75 -4.91 2.98
N ILE A 15 7.88 -5.67 4.06
CA ILE A 15 7.21 -5.38 5.32
C ILE A 15 8.30 -5.33 6.39
N GLN A 16 8.34 -4.24 7.15
CA GLN A 16 9.13 -4.14 8.36
C GLN A 16 8.19 -4.21 9.56
N ALA A 17 8.58 -4.96 10.57
CA ALA A 17 7.83 -5.13 11.81
C ALA A 17 8.71 -4.75 13.01
N ASN A 18 8.07 -4.45 14.13
CA ASN A 18 8.71 -4.09 15.40
C ASN A 18 9.54 -2.81 15.29
N LEU A 19 8.97 -1.76 14.68
CA LEU A 19 9.59 -0.43 14.67
C LEU A 19 9.67 0.17 16.08
N ASP A 20 8.65 -0.09 16.91
CA ASP A 20 8.67 0.17 18.34
C ASP A 20 8.30 -1.13 19.08
N PRO A 21 9.14 -1.62 20.00
CA PRO A 21 8.85 -2.81 20.81
C PRO A 21 7.56 -2.71 21.62
N GLN A 22 7.10 -1.51 21.99
CA GLN A 22 5.89 -1.33 22.79
C GLN A 22 4.59 -1.29 21.96
N HIS A 23 4.66 -0.95 20.67
CA HIS A 23 3.48 -0.68 19.85
C HIS A 23 3.20 -1.73 18.77
N HIS A 24 4.05 -2.77 18.64
CA HIS A 24 3.86 -3.85 17.67
C HIS A 24 3.58 -3.35 16.22
N ASP A 25 4.19 -2.22 15.87
CA ASP A 25 3.94 -1.56 14.59
C ASP A 25 4.51 -2.37 13.44
N ARG A 26 3.78 -2.35 12.32
CA ARG A 26 4.19 -2.96 11.05
C ARG A 26 4.03 -1.94 9.95
N MET A 27 5.09 -1.73 9.19
CA MET A 27 5.12 -0.81 8.06
C MET A 27 5.31 -1.62 6.77
N ALA A 28 4.36 -1.45 5.84
CA ALA A 28 4.42 -2.05 4.51
C ALA A 28 4.90 -1.02 3.50
N PHE A 29 5.90 -1.39 2.69
CA PHE A 29 6.39 -0.59 1.57
C PHE A 29 5.66 -1.05 0.30
N VAL A 30 4.91 -0.12 -0.29
CA VAL A 30 4.12 -0.35 -1.49
C VAL A 30 4.80 0.30 -2.67
N ARG A 31 4.97 -0.44 -3.77
CA ARG A 31 5.32 0.14 -5.06
C ARG A 31 4.04 0.43 -5.82
N LEU A 32 3.81 1.69 -6.16
CA LEU A 32 2.72 2.11 -7.03
C LEU A 32 3.05 1.75 -8.48
N CYS A 33 2.08 1.15 -9.17
CA CYS A 33 2.15 0.77 -10.58
C CYS A 33 1.34 1.73 -11.47
N SER A 34 0.25 2.31 -10.95
CA SER A 34 -0.60 3.29 -11.63
C SER A 34 -1.29 4.21 -10.63
N GLY A 35 -1.77 5.37 -11.09
CA GLY A 35 -2.49 6.34 -10.27
C GLY A 35 -1.60 7.13 -9.29
N ARG A 36 -2.23 7.93 -8.42
CA ARG A 36 -1.55 8.76 -7.42
C ARG A 36 -2.16 8.56 -6.04
N TYR A 37 -1.32 8.28 -5.05
CA TYR A 37 -1.76 8.17 -3.66
C TYR A 37 -2.16 9.54 -3.10
N GLN A 38 -3.30 9.58 -2.40
CA GLN A 38 -3.74 10.71 -1.59
C GLN A 38 -4.00 10.25 -0.14
N PRO A 39 -3.53 10.98 0.88
CA PRO A 39 -3.83 10.68 2.28
C PRO A 39 -5.34 10.62 2.53
N GLY A 40 -5.81 9.60 3.25
CA GLY A 40 -7.24 9.39 3.55
C GLY A 40 -8.04 8.67 2.45
N MET A 41 -7.42 8.32 1.32
CA MET A 41 -8.05 7.48 0.31
C MET A 41 -8.31 6.07 0.85
N ARG A 42 -9.48 5.48 0.52
CA ARG A 42 -9.76 4.07 0.78
C ARG A 42 -9.14 3.21 -0.32
N TRP A 43 -8.46 2.15 0.08
CA TRP A 43 -7.83 1.20 -0.83
C TRP A 43 -8.56 -0.12 -0.73
N PHE A 44 -8.58 -0.85 -1.84
CA PHE A 44 -9.09 -2.21 -1.87
C PHE A 44 -7.93 -3.21 -1.79
N GLN A 45 -7.84 -3.92 -0.69
CA GLN A 45 -6.91 -5.02 -0.48
C GLN A 45 -7.46 -6.28 -1.17
N VAL A 46 -7.07 -6.44 -2.43
CA VAL A 46 -7.51 -7.56 -3.30
C VAL A 46 -7.42 -8.93 -2.61
N ARG A 47 -6.33 -9.19 -1.87
CA ARG A 47 -6.12 -10.49 -1.19
C ARG A 47 -7.14 -10.79 -0.09
N THR A 48 -7.65 -9.76 0.58
CA THR A 48 -8.59 -9.91 1.70
C THR A 48 -10.02 -9.56 1.29
N GLY A 49 -10.21 -9.09 0.06
CA GLY A 49 -11.52 -8.72 -0.50
C GLY A 49 -12.15 -7.51 0.20
N ARG A 50 -11.35 -6.68 0.87
CA ARG A 50 -11.80 -5.50 1.63
C ARG A 50 -11.00 -4.28 1.22
#